data_AF-A0A950WHQ7-F1
#
_entry.id   AF-A0A950WHQ7-F1
#
_cell.length_a   1.000
_cell.length_b   1.000
_cell.length_c   1.000
_cell.angle_alpha   90.00
_cell.angle_beta   90.00
_cell.angle_gamma   90.00
#
_symmetry.space_group_name_H-M   'P 1'
#
loop_
_entity.id
_entity.type
_entity.pdbx_description
1 polymer ?
#
loop_
_entity_poly.entity_id
_entity_poly.type
_entity_poly.pdbx_seq_one_letter_code
_entity_poly.pdbx_strand_id
1 'polypeptide(L)'
;LIPVGISWGVLQEYWVQGFVNRRAMQSVGRGPLSITITAAVFGLLHMPNPLLASATFAVGLPFAWVYQKRPNLYALGLAHSILTVVLISSFPDELLGGLRVGLQYFR
;
A
#
# COMPACT_ATOMS: atom_id res chain seq x y z
N LEU A 1 8.60 17.77 -4.02
CA LEU A 1 7.34 17.05 -3.68
C LEU A 1 7.22 15.74 -4.45
N ILE A 2 7.24 15.73 -5.78
CA ILE A 2 7.12 14.50 -6.59
C ILE A 2 8.27 13.49 -6.39
N PRO A 3 9.57 13.88 -6.38
CA PRO A 3 10.65 12.90 -6.23
C PRO A 3 10.62 12.20 -4.87
N VAL A 4 10.31 12.95 -3.80
CA VAL A 4 10.18 12.42 -2.44
C VAL A 4 9.00 11.46 -2.34
N GLY A 5 7.86 11.80 -2.95
CA GLY A 5 6.69 10.92 -3.02
C GLY A 5 7.01 9.59 -3.72
N ILE A 6 7.74 9.64 -4.85
CA ILE A 6 8.16 8.44 -5.58
C ILE A 6 9.11 7.57 -4.76
N SER A 7 10.14 8.16 -4.15
CA SER A 7 11.05 7.43 -3.27
C SER A 7 10.30 6.78 -2.11
N TRP A 8 9.34 7.50 -1.51
CA TRP A 8 8.51 6.99 -0.43
C TRP A 8 7.60 5.85 -0.88
N GLY A 9 6.94 5.98 -2.03
CA GLY A 9 6.12 4.92 -2.62
C GLY A 9 6.92 3.67 -2.93
N VAL A 10 8.13 3.80 -3.50
CA VAL A 10 9.02 2.66 -3.74
C VAL A 10 9.43 1.96 -2.44
N LEU A 11 9.73 2.71 -1.38
CA LEU A 11 10.06 2.14 -0.07
C LEU A 11 8.87 1.37 0.54
N GLN A 12 7.66 1.91 0.44
CA GLN A 12 6.44 1.21 0.88
C GLN A 12 6.20 -0.06 0.06
N GLU A 13 6.34 0.00 -1.28
CA GLU A 13 6.17 -1.17 -2.15
C GLU A 13 7.28 -2.22 -1.94
N TYR A 14 8.50 -1.81 -1.59
CA TYR A 14 9.54 -2.75 -1.18
C TYR A 14 9.12 -3.54 0.07
N TRP A 15 8.60 -2.87 1.09
CA TRP A 15 8.12 -3.56 2.28
C TRP A 15 6.94 -4.48 1.99
N VAL A 16 5.91 -3.99 1.31
CA VAL A 16 4.69 -4.76 1.13
C VAL A 16 4.82 -5.85 0.04
N GLN A 17 5.44 -5.54 -1.09
CA GLN A 17 5.58 -6.49 -2.20
C GLN A 17 6.92 -7.23 -2.16
N GLY A 18 8.01 -6.49 -1.95
CA GLY A 18 9.35 -7.05 -1.91
C GLY A 18 9.57 -7.99 -0.72
N PHE A 19 9.00 -7.66 0.44
CA PHE A 19 9.14 -8.47 1.65
C PHE A 19 7.87 -9.26 1.99
N VAL A 20 6.75 -8.62 2.31
CA VAL A 20 5.55 -9.30 2.81
C VAL A 20 4.97 -10.27 1.77
N ASN A 21 4.74 -9.83 0.53
CA ASN A 21 4.18 -10.69 -0.53
C ASN A 21 5.08 -11.89 -0.82
N ARG A 22 6.40 -11.69 -0.90
CA ARG A 22 7.36 -12.79 -1.10
C ARG A 22 7.29 -13.82 0.03
N ARG A 23 7.22 -13.37 1.28
CA ARG A 23 7.08 -14.27 2.44
C ARG A 23 5.73 -14.98 2.44
N ALA A 24 4.65 -14.28 2.13
CA ALA A 24 3.34 -14.91 1.99
C ALA A 24 3.34 -15.99 0.89
N MET A 25 3.93 -15.72 -0.28
CA MET A 25 4.08 -16.72 -1.34
C MET A 25 4.91 -17.94 -0.91
N GLN A 26 5.96 -17.73 -0.10
CA GLN A 26 6.78 -18.83 0.42
C GLN A 26 6.02 -19.68 1.43
N SER A 27 5.17 -19.07 2.25
CA SER A 27 4.43 -19.77 3.31
C SER A 27 3.18 -20.50 2.80
N VAL A 28 2.41 -19.89 1.89
CA VAL A 28 1.09 -20.41 1.46
C VAL A 28 0.93 -20.56 -0.05
N GLY A 29 2.02 -20.35 -0.82
CA GLY A 29 1.99 -20.41 -2.28
C GLY A 29 1.51 -19.12 -2.95
N ARG A 30 1.69 -19.06 -4.27
CA ARG A 30 1.15 -17.99 -5.13
C ARG A 30 -0.37 -18.12 -5.24
N GLY A 31 -1.06 -17.00 -5.31
CA GLY A 31 -2.50 -16.97 -5.55
C GLY A 31 -3.29 -16.12 -4.55
N PRO A 32 -4.63 -16.29 -4.53
CA PRO A 32 -5.53 -15.40 -3.79
C PRO A 32 -5.20 -15.28 -2.30
N LEU A 33 -4.78 -16.36 -1.64
CA LEU A 33 -4.49 -16.32 -0.21
C LEU A 33 -3.27 -15.44 0.13
N SER A 34 -2.15 -15.58 -0.58
CA SER A 34 -0.98 -14.72 -0.36
C SER A 34 -1.23 -13.28 -0.78
N ILE A 35 -2.05 -13.05 -1.79
CA ILE A 35 -2.53 -11.71 -2.20
C ILE A 35 -3.33 -11.05 -1.07
N THR A 36 -4.33 -11.75 -0.54
CA THR A 36 -5.18 -11.22 0.54
C THR A 36 -4.39 -10.99 1.83
N ILE A 37 -3.47 -11.89 2.19
CA ILE A 37 -2.56 -11.69 3.34
C ILE A 37 -1.74 -10.41 3.15
N THR A 38 -1.15 -10.22 1.96
CA THR A 38 -0.34 -9.03 1.66
C THR A 38 -1.17 -7.74 1.79
N ALA A 39 -2.36 -7.72 1.18
CA ALA A 39 -3.26 -6.58 1.25
C ALA A 39 -3.75 -6.31 2.68
N ALA A 40 -4.06 -7.35 3.45
CA ALA A 40 -4.48 -7.25 4.84
C ALA A 40 -3.38 -6.63 5.72
N VAL A 41 -2.13 -7.08 5.58
CA VAL A 41 -1.00 -6.48 6.30
C VAL A 41 -0.84 -5.00 5.94
N PHE A 42 -1.00 -4.65 4.65
CA PHE A 42 -0.91 -3.25 4.23
C PHE A 42 -1.99 -2.38 4.87
N GLY A 43 -3.25 -2.82 4.82
CA GLY A 43 -4.36 -2.12 5.47
C GLY A 43 -4.16 -1.97 6.98
N LEU A 44 -3.71 -3.04 7.66
CA LEU A 44 -3.46 -3.02 9.10
C LEU A 44 -2.36 -2.02 9.50
N LEU A 45 -1.32 -1.84 8.67
CA LEU A 45 -0.27 -0.85 8.91
C LEU A 45 -0.78 0.60 8.84
N HIS A 46 -1.95 0.84 8.25
CA HIS A 46 -2.58 2.15 8.14
C HIS A 46 -3.63 2.41 9.22
N MET A 47 -3.89 1.44 10.10
CA MET A 47 -4.69 1.68 11.29
C MET A 47 -4.02 2.74 12.18
N PRO A 48 -4.80 3.55 12.91
CA PRO A 48 -6.25 3.49 13.09
C PRO A 48 -7.07 4.28 12.05
N ASN A 49 -6.47 4.76 10.96
CA ASN A 49 -7.16 5.53 9.93
C ASN A 49 -8.04 4.61 9.06
N PRO A 50 -9.38 4.59 9.25
CA PRO A 50 -10.23 3.57 8.63
C PRO A 50 -10.34 3.75 7.11
N LEU A 51 -10.35 5.00 6.63
CA LEU A 51 -10.40 5.30 5.20
C LEU A 51 -9.12 4.85 4.52
N LEU A 52 -7.97 5.21 5.10
CA LEU A 52 -6.66 4.85 4.54
C LEU A 52 -6.38 3.35 4.63
N ALA A 53 -6.76 2.70 5.73
CA ALA A 53 -6.67 1.24 5.88
C ALA A 53 -7.52 0.50 4.83
N SER A 54 -8.75 0.96 4.59
CA SER A 54 -9.63 0.37 3.58
C SER A 54 -9.11 0.60 2.16
N ALA A 55 -8.62 1.82 1.86
CA ALA A 55 -8.07 2.15 0.56
C ALA A 55 -6.80 1.35 0.25
N THR A 56 -5.89 1.24 1.21
CA THR A 56 -4.64 0.48 1.05
C THR A 56 -4.88 -1.02 0.95
N PHE A 57 -5.86 -1.58 1.69
CA PHE A 57 -6.30 -2.95 1.47
C PHE A 57 -6.81 -3.15 0.03
N ALA A 58 -7.72 -2.28 -0.44
CA ALA A 58 -8.31 -2.38 -1.77
C ALA A 58 -7.27 -2.28 -2.89
N VAL A 59 -6.30 -1.37 -2.78
CA VAL A 59 -5.18 -1.20 -3.74
C VAL A 59 -4.16 -2.33 -3.62
N GLY A 60 -3.93 -2.84 -2.41
CA GLY A 60 -2.99 -3.93 -2.15
C GLY A 60 -3.33 -5.21 -2.89
N LEU A 61 -4.63 -5.51 -3.11
CA LEU A 61 -5.08 -6.69 -3.84
C LEU A 61 -4.56 -6.75 -5.29
N PRO A 62 -4.88 -5.79 -6.19
CA PRO A 62 -4.37 -5.80 -7.55
C PRO A 62 -2.85 -5.62 -7.59
N PHE A 63 -2.25 -4.82 -6.70
CA PHE A 63 -0.79 -4.64 -6.69
C PHE A 63 -0.06 -5.93 -6.35
N ALA A 64 -0.54 -6.66 -5.33
CA ALA A 64 0.01 -7.95 -4.98
C ALA A 64 -0.13 -8.95 -6.13
N TRP A 65 -1.30 -9.01 -6.78
CA TRP A 65 -1.51 -9.85 -7.96
C TRP A 65 -0.56 -9.50 -9.11
N VAL A 66 -0.42 -8.21 -9.45
CA VAL A 66 0.51 -7.74 -10.49
C VAL A 66 1.94 -8.11 -10.12
N TYR A 67 2.37 -7.88 -8.88
CA TYR A 67 3.71 -8.18 -8.43
C TYR A 67 4.05 -9.68 -8.54
N GLN A 68 3.11 -10.56 -8.19
CA GLN A 68 3.31 -12.01 -8.32
C GLN A 68 3.53 -12.43 -9.78
N LYS A 69 2.93 -11.72 -10.74
CA LYS A 69 3.09 -11.98 -12.18
C LYS A 69 4.32 -11.30 -12.78
N ARG A 70 4.59 -10.06 -12.37
CA ARG A 70 5.59 -9.15 -12.94
C ARG A 70 6.20 -8.33 -11.79
N PRO A 71 7.25 -8.84 -11.11
CA PRO A 71 7.78 -8.23 -9.88
C PRO A 71 8.63 -6.98 -10.16
N ASN A 72 7.97 -5.89 -10.57
CA ASN A 72 8.59 -4.61 -10.86
C ASN A 72 8.26 -3.59 -9.75
N LEU A 73 9.19 -3.42 -8.81
CA LEU A 73 9.03 -2.51 -7.66
C LEU A 73 8.90 -1.04 -8.07
N TYR A 74 9.65 -0.60 -9.09
CA TYR A 74 9.64 0.80 -9.50
C TYR A 74 8.32 1.20 -10.14
N ALA A 75 7.75 0.31 -10.97
CA ALA A 75 6.44 0.54 -11.57
C ALA A 75 5.34 0.64 -10.50
N LEU A 76 5.34 -0.26 -9.51
CA LEU A 76 4.37 -0.20 -8.42
C LEU A 76 4.58 1.02 -7.53
N GLY A 77 5.83 1.37 -7.19
CA GLY A 77 6.12 2.55 -6.37
C GLY A 77 5.68 3.86 -7.04
N LEU A 78 5.88 3.97 -8.36
CA LEU A 78 5.36 5.09 -9.15
C LEU A 78 3.83 5.11 -9.16
N ALA A 79 3.19 3.97 -9.43
CA ALA A 79 1.73 3.85 -9.44
C ALA A 79 1.11 4.20 -8.07
N HIS A 80 1.70 3.70 -6.98
CA HIS A 80 1.32 4.06 -5.62
C HIS A 80 1.40 5.58 -5.43
N SER A 81 2.53 6.19 -5.79
CA SER A 81 2.72 7.64 -5.62
C SER A 81 1.69 8.47 -6.38
N ILE A 82 1.34 8.04 -7.61
CA ILE A 82 0.27 8.66 -8.39
C ILE A 82 -1.08 8.50 -7.67
N LEU A 83 -1.40 7.30 -7.15
CA LEU A 83 -2.63 7.08 -6.39
C LEU A 83 -2.69 7.94 -5.13
N THR A 84 -1.58 8.13 -4.42
CA THR A 84 -1.52 9.06 -3.28
C THR A 84 -1.87 10.48 -3.72
N VAL A 85 -1.30 10.96 -4.83
CA VAL A 85 -1.60 12.29 -5.38
C VAL A 85 -3.08 12.42 -5.76
N VAL A 86 -3.66 11.39 -6.41
CA VAL A 86 -5.09 11.37 -6.75
C VAL A 86 -5.94 11.45 -5.47
N LEU A 87 -5.61 10.66 -4.45
CA LEU A 87 -6.36 10.59 -3.20
C LEU A 87 -6.37 11.94 -2.47
N ILE A 88 -5.20 12.58 -2.29
CA ILE A 88 -5.11 13.91 -1.64
C ILE A 88 -5.74 15.03 -2.46
N SER A 89 -5.85 14.86 -3.79
CA SER A 89 -6.46 15.87 -4.67
C SER A 89 -7.98 15.71 -4.76
N SER A 90 -8.51 14.54 -4.39
CA SER A 90 -9.92 14.18 -4.60
C SER A 90 -10.76 14.24 -3.32
N PHE A 91 -10.11 14.19 -2.14
CA PHE A 91 -10.81 14.16 -0.85
C PHE A 91 -10.30 15.28 0.07
N PRO A 92 -11.19 15.84 0.92
CA PRO A 92 -10.79 16.79 1.95
C PRO A 92 -9.93 16.12 3.03
N ASP A 93 -9.01 16.88 3.63
CA ASP A 93 -8.01 16.35 4.58
C ASP A 93 -8.65 15.75 5.84
N GLU A 94 -9.82 16.26 6.24
CA GLU A 94 -10.60 15.76 7.37
C GLU A 94 -11.05 14.31 7.17
N LEU A 95 -11.39 13.92 5.92
CA LEU A 95 -11.71 12.54 5.59
C LEU A 95 -10.45 11.67 5.52
N LEU A 96 -9.34 12.24 5.04
CA LEU A 96 -8.07 11.54 4.89
C LEU A 96 -7.32 11.38 6.22
N GLY A 97 -7.69 12.12 7.26
CA GLY A 97 -6.98 12.18 8.53
C GLY A 97 -5.52 12.59 8.36
N GLY A 98 -5.21 13.49 7.42
CA GLY A 98 -3.84 13.92 7.13
C GLY A 98 -2.92 12.83 6.60
N LEU A 99 -3.47 11.72 6.09
CA LEU A 99 -2.74 10.46 5.81
C LEU A 99 -1.96 9.92 7.02
N ARG A 100 -2.35 10.31 8.24
CA ARG A 100 -1.67 9.90 9.46
C ARG A 100 -1.99 8.45 9.78
N VAL A 101 -1.00 7.75 10.30
CA VAL A 101 -1.07 6.34 10.70
C VAL A 101 -0.52 6.17 12.12
N GLY A 102 -0.89 5.06 12.78
CA GLY A 102 -0.47 4.79 14.15
C GLY A 102 -0.90 5.89 15.13
N LEU A 103 -0.04 6.18 16.11
CA LEU A 103 -0.34 7.18 17.15
C LEU A 103 -0.46 8.62 16.62
N GLN A 104 0.09 8.90 15.45
CA GLN A 104 -0.01 10.24 14.85
C GLN A 104 -1.44 10.56 14.42
N TYR A 105 -2.29 9.56 14.17
CA TYR A 105 -3.69 9.78 13.77
C TYR A 105 -4.53 10.49 14.85
N PHE A 106 -4.17 10.35 16.13
CA PHE A 106 -4.90 10.93 17.25
C PHE A 106 -4.36 12.29 17.72
N ARG A 107 -3.33 12.80 17.05
CA ARG A 107 -2.79 14.16 17.25
C ARG A 107 -3.31 15.04 16.14
#